data_AF-A0AA35YSQ3-F1
#
_entry.id   AF-A0AA35YSQ3-F1
#
_cell.length_a   1.000
_cell.length_b   1.000
_cell.length_c   1.000
_cell.angle_alpha   90.00
_cell.angle_beta   90.00
_cell.angle_gamma   90.00
#
_symmetry.space_group_name_H-M   'P 1'
#
loop_
_entity.id
_entity.type
_entity.pdbx_description
1 polymer ?
#
loop_
_entity_poly.entity_id
_entity_poly.type
_entity_poly.pdbx_seq_one_letter_code
_entity_poly.pdbx_strand_id
1 'polypeptide(L)'
;MKAKVSTKFNLIVSVTQCRNARRYALDEIEGSLIEHYGKVWSYGEEIMRTNPGSTVKIDVDVMPDSTTYFSKMYVCFKGVKDGWIAACRRVIGVDGCFLKGICGGQLLAAMGRDANNHIFLIAWAVVAVENKETWKWFLDLLLDDIEMGIGHGLTLISDQHKGLVEVVKERVPAAKHRQCARHIYANFKKRLKGEQYRKLFWATTASTTQPKFEAEMNYIKTIDPLAYEHLMERDPKSWCRAFFEVDRACDAYENGISESFNSVIDLARKRPLLTMLEEIRIYAMERMYRMLLEGQSWGNLKICPFIRLKISKLKKQQRFWGVIPSGVQKYEVRIGNDGYAVDLNNNTCGCRSWQVSGIPCVHAVAAISYLNRNAEDYVAPWFHTTMFLTCYNHTINPLNGSSMWPEVPYMKLLPPQKRRLPGRPTLKRKKDQSEMESKGKRRHTISKAGSVNRCTICRERGHNRSTCPTRPADVASTSRPKNKKPKKCKKEKGKVEPVQVYPVQADPVDPVQVPAPNVEPIQADPVDPVQVPHVEPVDDPAPHVEPV
;
A
#
# COMPACT_ATOMS: atom_id res chain seq x y z
N MET A 1 10.21 31.64 6.88
CA MET A 1 9.05 31.87 7.77
C MET A 1 8.71 33.34 7.77
N LYS A 2 9.56 34.24 8.29
CA LYS A 2 9.41 35.72 8.21
C LYS A 2 8.86 36.23 6.87
N ALA A 3 9.59 36.02 5.76
CA ALA A 3 9.13 36.44 4.43
C ALA A 3 7.74 35.87 4.05
N LYS A 4 7.44 34.62 4.41
CA LYS A 4 6.13 34.02 4.10
C LYS A 4 5.01 34.61 4.95
N VAL A 5 5.26 34.87 6.22
CA VAL A 5 4.27 35.43 7.15
C VAL A 5 3.99 36.88 6.79
N SER A 6 5.03 37.67 6.53
CA SER A 6 4.88 39.06 6.11
C SER A 6 4.15 39.21 4.79
N THR A 7 4.48 38.41 3.77
CA THR A 7 3.79 38.49 2.48
C THR A 7 2.36 37.93 2.53
N LYS A 8 2.10 36.89 3.32
CA LYS A 8 0.78 36.22 3.34
C LYS A 8 -0.25 36.95 4.21
N PHE A 9 0.18 37.49 5.34
CA PHE A 9 -0.71 38.09 6.33
C PHE A 9 -0.56 39.60 6.43
N ASN A 10 0.32 40.20 5.60
CA ASN A 10 0.62 41.63 5.59
C ASN A 10 1.09 42.17 6.96
N LEU A 11 1.78 41.32 7.74
CA LEU A 11 2.28 41.66 9.08
C LEU A 11 3.79 41.94 9.07
N ILE A 12 4.19 43.01 9.75
CA ILE A 12 5.60 43.27 10.05
C ILE A 12 6.00 42.42 11.25
N VAL A 13 6.70 41.31 11.01
CA VAL A 13 7.14 40.39 12.06
C VAL A 13 8.66 40.32 12.17
N SER A 14 9.19 40.38 13.39
CA SER A 14 10.61 40.19 13.67
C SER A 14 11.00 38.71 13.54
N VAL A 15 12.31 38.43 13.38
CA VAL A 15 12.81 37.05 13.36
C VAL A 15 12.55 36.36 14.70
N THR A 16 12.63 37.11 15.80
CA THR A 16 12.37 36.62 17.15
C THR A 16 10.90 36.25 17.33
N GLN A 17 9.96 37.08 16.88
CA GLN A 17 8.53 36.75 16.88
C GLN A 17 8.24 35.48 16.07
N CYS A 18 8.87 35.33 14.89
CA CYS A 18 8.74 34.10 14.10
C CYS A 18 9.32 32.87 14.83
N ARG A 19 10.41 33.01 15.58
CA ARG A 19 11.01 31.93 16.38
C ARG A 19 10.12 31.55 17.55
N ASN A 20 9.59 32.54 18.28
CA ASN A 20 8.70 32.33 19.41
C ASN A 20 7.38 31.69 18.98
N ALA A 21 6.75 32.19 17.90
CA ALA A 21 5.55 31.59 17.33
C ALA A 21 5.79 30.16 16.84
N ARG A 22 6.98 29.88 16.28
CA ARG A 22 7.36 28.52 15.91
C ARG A 22 7.55 27.62 17.13
N ARG A 23 8.16 28.12 18.20
CA ARG A 23 8.35 27.37 19.46
C ARG A 23 6.99 27.06 20.07
N TYR A 24 6.14 28.07 20.25
CA TYR A 24 4.77 27.90 20.74
C TYR A 24 3.97 26.87 19.92
N ALA A 25 3.99 26.98 18.58
CA ALA A 25 3.33 25.99 17.74
C ALA A 25 3.93 24.58 17.84
N LEU A 26 5.22 24.44 18.15
CA LEU A 26 5.84 23.13 18.39
C LEU A 26 5.44 22.57 19.75
N ASP A 27 5.41 23.41 20.78
CA ASP A 27 5.02 23.05 22.15
C ASP A 27 3.54 22.61 22.18
N GLU A 28 2.66 23.34 21.49
CA GLU A 28 1.24 22.99 21.34
C GLU A 28 1.05 21.63 20.63
N ILE A 29 1.82 21.41 19.55
CA ILE A 29 1.83 20.14 18.83
C ILE A 29 2.36 19.01 19.74
N GLU A 30 3.40 19.27 20.52
CA GLU A 30 4.02 18.27 21.39
C GLU A 30 3.11 17.90 22.56
N GLY A 31 2.46 18.86 23.21
CA GLY A 31 1.44 18.61 24.23
C GLY A 31 0.29 17.76 23.68
N SER A 32 -0.23 18.12 22.50
CA SER A 32 -1.26 17.35 21.81
C SER A 32 -0.80 15.92 21.46
N LEU A 33 0.47 15.74 21.07
CA LEU A 33 1.03 14.41 20.79
C LEU A 33 1.17 13.56 22.06
N ILE A 34 1.58 14.14 23.19
CA ILE A 34 1.69 13.40 24.46
C ILE A 34 0.31 12.89 24.89
N GLU A 35 -0.70 13.74 24.86
CA GLU A 35 -2.08 13.33 25.17
C GLU A 35 -2.59 12.25 24.20
N HIS A 36 -2.29 12.40 22.92
CA HIS A 36 -2.71 11.47 21.87
C HIS A 36 -2.08 10.08 22.03
N TYR A 37 -0.77 10.01 22.25
CA TYR A 37 -0.07 8.73 22.47
C TYR A 37 -0.37 8.14 23.85
N GLY A 38 -0.68 8.96 24.85
CA GLY A 38 -1.13 8.51 26.16
C GLY A 38 -2.39 7.64 26.14
N LYS A 39 -3.21 7.73 25.07
CA LYS A 39 -4.44 6.94 24.89
C LYS A 39 -4.25 5.61 24.14
N VAL A 40 -3.04 5.28 23.69
CA VAL A 40 -2.79 4.09 22.85
C VAL A 40 -3.14 2.78 23.56
N TRP A 41 -2.83 2.68 24.86
CA TRP A 41 -3.20 1.51 25.66
C TRP A 41 -4.71 1.36 25.79
N SER A 42 -5.42 2.42 26.20
CA SER A 42 -6.87 2.43 26.30
C SER A 42 -7.56 2.11 24.98
N TYR A 43 -6.99 2.55 23.85
CA TYR A 43 -7.48 2.21 22.52
C TYR A 43 -7.35 0.70 22.22
N GLY A 44 -6.19 0.11 22.55
CA GLY A 44 -5.97 -1.33 22.40
C GLY A 44 -6.92 -2.16 23.25
N GLU A 45 -7.12 -1.77 24.51
CA GLU A 45 -8.05 -2.44 25.42
C GLU A 45 -9.50 -2.29 24.95
N GLU A 46 -9.92 -1.12 24.44
CA GLU A 46 -11.26 -0.94 23.89
C GLU A 46 -11.53 -1.87 22.70
N ILE A 47 -10.55 -2.05 21.80
CA ILE A 47 -10.64 -3.02 20.70
C ILE A 47 -10.86 -4.43 21.27
N MET A 48 -10.02 -4.83 22.24
CA MET A 48 -10.08 -6.18 22.83
C MET A 48 -11.38 -6.43 23.59
N ARG A 49 -11.91 -5.41 24.27
CA ARG A 49 -13.16 -5.45 25.04
C ARG A 49 -14.38 -5.63 24.14
N THR A 50 -14.47 -4.85 23.07
CA THR A 50 -15.63 -4.84 22.14
C THR A 50 -15.56 -5.94 21.10
N ASN A 51 -14.36 -6.39 20.76
CA ASN A 51 -14.12 -7.45 19.79
C ASN A 51 -13.30 -8.60 20.43
N PRO A 52 -13.89 -9.38 21.36
CA PRO A 52 -13.19 -10.48 22.01
C PRO A 52 -12.53 -11.45 21.02
N GLY A 53 -11.31 -11.89 21.32
CA GLY A 53 -10.49 -12.76 20.47
C GLY A 53 -9.79 -12.06 19.30
N SER A 54 -9.91 -10.74 19.19
CA SER A 54 -9.00 -9.93 18.37
C SER A 54 -7.59 -9.98 18.95
N THR A 55 -6.61 -9.55 18.15
CA THR A 55 -5.22 -9.45 18.58
C THR A 55 -4.78 -8.01 18.47
N VAL A 56 -4.41 -7.43 19.62
CA VAL A 56 -3.72 -6.14 19.70
C VAL A 56 -2.41 -6.34 20.42
N LYS A 57 -1.30 -5.96 19.80
CA LYS A 57 0.04 -6.01 20.42
C LYS A 57 0.70 -4.65 20.30
N ILE A 58 1.15 -4.12 21.43
CA ILE A 58 1.81 -2.82 21.52
C ILE A 58 3.17 -3.05 22.18
N ASP A 59 4.24 -2.69 21.46
CA ASP A 59 5.60 -2.70 22.01
C ASP A 59 6.05 -1.26 22.24
N VAL A 60 6.90 -1.09 23.26
CA VAL A 60 7.40 0.19 23.74
C VAL A 60 8.91 0.16 23.89
N ASP A 61 9.53 1.32 23.74
CA ASP A 61 10.94 1.53 24.07
C ASP A 61 10.99 2.15 25.48
N VAL A 62 11.51 1.41 26.47
CA VAL A 62 11.67 1.87 27.86
C VAL A 62 13.06 2.47 28.04
N MET A 63 13.11 3.70 28.53
CA MET A 63 14.36 4.44 28.78
C MET A 63 14.87 4.19 30.21
N PRO A 64 16.16 4.49 30.51
CA PRO A 64 16.73 4.31 31.85
C PRO A 64 16.03 5.12 32.95
N ASP A 65 15.37 6.23 32.59
CA ASP A 65 14.56 7.06 33.49
C ASP A 65 13.11 6.53 33.66
N SER A 66 12.86 5.31 33.20
CA SER A 66 11.55 4.65 33.16
C SER A 66 10.51 5.30 32.23
N THR A 67 10.89 6.32 31.45
CA THR A 67 9.96 6.88 30.44
C THR A 67 9.73 5.89 29.31
N THR A 68 8.47 5.76 28.89
CA THR A 68 8.05 4.79 27.87
C THR A 68 7.64 5.48 26.58
N TYR A 69 8.29 5.12 25.48
CA TYR A 69 8.00 5.63 24.14
C TYR A 69 7.28 4.58 23.30
N PHE A 70 6.30 5.00 22.52
CA PHE A 70 5.66 4.11 21.55
C PHE A 70 6.67 3.59 20.51
N SER A 71 6.70 2.27 20.29
CA SER A 71 7.61 1.63 19.31
C SER A 71 6.84 1.11 18.10
N LYS A 72 5.85 0.24 18.34
CA LYS A 72 5.03 -0.39 17.29
C LYS A 72 3.71 -0.92 17.84
N MET A 73 2.71 -1.05 16.97
CA MET A 73 1.40 -1.60 17.30
C MET A 73 0.87 -2.47 16.15
N TYR A 74 0.36 -3.65 16.46
CA TYR A 74 -0.29 -4.58 15.55
C TYR A 74 -1.77 -4.73 15.92
N VAL A 75 -2.63 -4.84 14.90
CA VAL A 75 -4.07 -5.03 15.06
C VAL A 75 -4.55 -6.07 14.05
N CYS A 76 -5.28 -7.09 14.55
CA CYS A 76 -6.06 -8.03 13.75
C CYS A 76 -7.37 -8.33 14.45
N PHE A 77 -8.50 -7.99 13.83
CA PHE A 77 -9.82 -8.22 14.42
C PHE A 77 -10.23 -9.70 14.30
N LYS A 78 -10.92 -10.24 15.31
CA LYS A 78 -11.44 -11.62 15.26
C LYS A 78 -12.30 -11.85 14.02
N GLY A 79 -13.21 -10.93 13.72
CA GLY A 79 -14.12 -11.10 12.58
C GLY A 79 -13.38 -11.20 11.24
N VAL A 80 -12.29 -10.46 11.05
CA VAL A 80 -11.54 -10.54 9.79
C VAL A 80 -10.69 -11.79 9.68
N LYS A 81 -10.03 -12.24 10.76
CA LYS A 81 -9.25 -13.48 10.72
C LYS A 81 -10.14 -14.70 10.52
N ASP A 82 -11.28 -14.77 11.22
CA ASP A 82 -12.24 -15.86 11.08
C ASP A 82 -12.80 -15.92 9.65
N GLY A 83 -13.22 -14.76 9.10
CA GLY A 83 -13.73 -14.67 7.72
C GLY A 83 -12.68 -15.04 6.66
N TRP A 84 -11.41 -14.71 6.90
CA TRP A 84 -10.33 -15.12 6.01
C TRP A 84 -10.10 -16.64 6.07
N ILE A 85 -9.97 -17.22 7.27
CA ILE A 85 -9.75 -18.66 7.48
C ILE A 85 -10.91 -19.48 6.88
N ALA A 86 -12.15 -19.02 7.07
CA ALA A 86 -13.34 -19.77 6.67
C ALA A 86 -13.52 -19.87 5.16
N ALA A 87 -13.25 -18.81 4.39
CA ALA A 87 -13.61 -18.80 2.97
C ALA A 87 -12.76 -17.92 2.04
N CYS A 88 -11.76 -17.19 2.52
CA CYS A 88 -10.83 -16.53 1.61
C CYS A 88 -9.85 -17.54 1.01
N ARG A 89 -9.37 -17.24 -0.21
CA ARG A 89 -8.26 -18.02 -0.78
C ARG A 89 -7.02 -17.82 0.07
N ARG A 90 -6.23 -18.90 0.24
CA ARG A 90 -4.94 -18.93 0.96
C ARG A 90 -3.83 -18.22 0.18
N VAL A 91 -4.09 -16.97 -0.19
CA VAL A 91 -3.20 -16.07 -0.90
C VAL A 91 -3.24 -14.73 -0.19
N ILE A 92 -2.09 -14.30 0.33
CA ILE A 92 -1.94 -13.01 0.99
C ILE A 92 -0.96 -12.13 0.23
N GLY A 93 -1.29 -10.85 0.11
CA GLY A 93 -0.38 -9.79 -0.28
C GLY A 93 0.06 -9.03 0.96
N VAL A 94 1.37 -8.82 1.14
CA VAL A 94 1.91 -7.97 2.20
C VAL A 94 2.67 -6.79 1.60
N ASP A 95 2.51 -5.62 2.20
CA ASP A 95 3.17 -4.40 1.73
C ASP A 95 3.38 -3.39 2.86
N GLY A 96 4.44 -2.61 2.74
CA GLY A 96 4.79 -1.52 3.65
C GLY A 96 4.59 -0.17 2.98
N CYS A 97 4.04 0.80 3.72
CA CYS A 97 3.88 2.14 3.18
C CYS A 97 4.19 3.23 4.21
N PHE A 98 4.89 4.28 3.76
CA PHE A 98 5.29 5.37 4.65
C PHE A 98 4.10 6.14 5.23
N LEU A 99 4.15 6.38 6.53
CA LEU A 99 3.32 7.35 7.20
C LEU A 99 3.76 8.77 6.83
N LYS A 100 2.78 9.68 6.74
CA LYS A 100 2.97 11.07 6.30
C LYS A 100 2.69 12.08 7.40
N GLY A 101 2.27 11.62 8.57
CA GLY A 101 2.09 12.42 9.78
C GLY A 101 3.42 12.88 10.39
N ILE A 102 3.32 13.64 11.49
CA ILE A 102 4.46 14.32 12.14
C ILE A 102 5.51 13.32 12.65
N CYS A 103 5.06 12.21 13.24
CA CYS A 103 5.93 11.18 13.82
C CYS A 103 6.63 10.29 12.77
N GLY A 104 6.19 10.34 11.50
CA GLY A 104 6.68 9.41 10.47
C GLY A 104 6.36 7.95 10.80
N GLY A 105 7.22 7.02 10.39
CA GLY A 105 7.01 5.59 10.53
C GLY A 105 6.45 4.94 9.26
N GLN A 106 6.04 3.68 9.38
CA GLN A 106 5.51 2.87 8.30
C GLN A 106 4.30 2.08 8.76
N LEU A 107 3.33 1.91 7.86
CA LEU A 107 2.19 1.01 8.04
C LEU A 107 2.46 -0.24 7.20
N LEU A 108 2.55 -1.38 7.86
CA LEU A 108 2.56 -2.70 7.26
C LEU A 108 1.12 -3.21 7.20
N ALA A 109 0.74 -3.86 6.10
CA ALA A 109 -0.60 -4.41 5.95
C ALA A 109 -0.56 -5.76 5.24
N ALA A 110 -1.47 -6.66 5.66
CA ALA A 110 -1.73 -7.94 5.03
C ALA A 110 -3.14 -7.95 4.41
N MET A 111 -3.23 -8.36 3.15
CA MET A 111 -4.48 -8.39 2.40
C MET A 111 -4.68 -9.74 1.73
N GLY A 112 -5.88 -10.30 1.90
CA GLY A 112 -6.35 -11.48 1.19
C GLY A 112 -7.13 -11.14 -0.07
N ARG A 113 -7.68 -12.20 -0.69
CA ARG A 113 -8.61 -12.10 -1.81
C ARG A 113 -9.85 -12.91 -1.51
N ASP A 114 -11.01 -12.25 -1.56
CA ASP A 114 -12.29 -12.93 -1.44
C ASP A 114 -12.65 -13.72 -2.73
N ALA A 115 -13.80 -14.37 -2.70
CA ALA A 115 -14.31 -15.16 -3.82
C ALA A 115 -14.63 -14.33 -5.08
N ASN A 116 -14.81 -13.01 -4.99
CA ASN A 116 -15.07 -12.14 -6.15
C ASN A 116 -13.79 -11.48 -6.69
N ASN A 117 -12.60 -11.85 -6.18
CA ASN A 117 -11.31 -11.20 -6.42
C ASN A 117 -11.18 -9.77 -5.86
N HIS A 118 -12.03 -9.35 -4.92
CA HIS A 118 -11.86 -8.07 -4.24
C HIS A 118 -10.83 -8.16 -3.10
N ILE A 119 -10.43 -6.99 -2.60
CA ILE A 119 -9.48 -6.84 -1.49
C ILE A 119 -10.18 -7.22 -0.18
N PHE A 120 -9.53 -8.05 0.63
CA PHE A 120 -9.94 -8.38 1.99
C PHE A 120 -8.82 -7.99 2.96
N LEU A 121 -9.03 -7.03 3.87
CA LEU A 121 -7.98 -6.58 4.80
C LEU A 121 -7.91 -7.53 6.00
N ILE A 122 -6.74 -8.10 6.28
CA ILE A 122 -6.56 -9.13 7.33
C ILE A 122 -6.00 -8.50 8.62
N ALA A 123 -4.88 -7.78 8.49
CA ALA A 123 -4.19 -7.18 9.63
C ALA A 123 -3.36 -5.98 9.20
N TRP A 124 -3.02 -5.11 10.15
CA TRP A 124 -2.10 -4.02 9.94
C TRP A 124 -1.24 -3.74 11.16
N ALA A 125 -0.07 -3.16 10.94
CA ALA A 125 0.82 -2.74 12.00
C ALA A 125 1.47 -1.40 11.70
N VAL A 126 1.60 -0.56 12.72
CA VAL A 126 2.42 0.64 12.69
C VAL A 126 3.77 0.32 13.28
N VAL A 127 4.84 0.59 12.54
CA VAL A 127 6.23 0.37 12.96
C VAL A 127 7.08 1.61 12.69
N ALA A 128 8.13 1.82 13.47
CA ALA A 128 9.04 2.94 13.26
C ALA A 128 9.81 2.83 11.93
N VAL A 129 10.28 1.64 11.56
CA VAL A 129 11.08 1.39 10.36
C VAL A 129 10.80 -0.01 9.84
N GLU A 130 10.66 -0.13 8.52
CA GLU A 130 10.64 -1.41 7.82
C GLU A 130 12.06 -2.00 7.75
N ASN A 131 12.26 -3.08 8.51
CA ASN A 131 13.50 -3.84 8.56
C ASN A 131 13.17 -5.34 8.77
N LYS A 132 14.20 -6.18 8.84
CA LYS A 132 14.02 -7.63 9.03
C LYS A 132 13.24 -7.95 10.31
N GLU A 133 13.58 -7.31 11.43
CA GLU A 133 12.96 -7.56 12.74
C GLU A 133 11.49 -7.19 12.79
N THR A 134 11.11 -6.04 12.22
CA THR A 134 9.72 -5.57 12.18
C THR A 134 8.87 -6.42 11.24
N TRP A 135 9.42 -6.85 10.10
CA TRP A 135 8.74 -7.81 9.23
C TRP A 135 8.58 -9.18 9.89
N LYS A 136 9.60 -9.66 10.60
CA LYS A 136 9.51 -10.91 11.37
C LYS A 136 8.42 -10.84 12.42
N TRP A 137 8.42 -9.79 13.23
CA TRP A 137 7.40 -9.56 14.24
C TRP A 137 5.99 -9.46 13.64
N PHE A 138 5.82 -8.76 12.52
CA PHE A 138 4.53 -8.66 11.83
C PHE A 138 4.07 -10.02 11.28
N LEU A 139 4.96 -10.76 10.62
CA LEU A 139 4.62 -12.06 10.04
C LEU A 139 4.38 -13.12 11.11
N ASP A 140 5.10 -13.11 12.23
CA ASP A 140 4.85 -14.01 13.37
C ASP A 140 3.41 -13.84 13.87
N LEU A 141 3.02 -12.61 14.20
CA LEU A 141 1.66 -12.32 14.67
C LEU A 141 0.60 -12.63 13.62
N LEU A 142 0.85 -12.29 12.35
CA LEU A 142 -0.08 -12.57 11.26
C LEU A 142 -0.31 -14.06 11.11
N LEU A 143 0.75 -14.87 11.07
CA LEU A 143 0.67 -16.32 10.80
C LEU A 143 0.02 -17.08 11.94
N ASP A 144 0.24 -16.62 13.18
CA ASP A 144 -0.47 -17.14 14.36
C ASP A 144 -1.97 -16.81 14.24
N ASP A 145 -2.34 -15.58 13.88
CA ASP A 145 -3.74 -15.16 13.75
C ASP A 145 -4.50 -15.86 12.61
N ILE A 146 -3.82 -16.22 11.52
CA ILE A 146 -4.43 -16.92 10.37
C ILE A 146 -4.16 -18.43 10.36
N GLU A 147 -3.58 -18.97 11.44
CA GLU A 147 -3.33 -20.39 11.67
C GLU A 147 -2.53 -21.08 10.56
N MET A 148 -1.55 -20.39 9.98
CA MET A 148 -0.78 -20.91 8.82
C MET A 148 0.55 -21.56 9.20
N GLY A 149 1.02 -21.43 10.46
CA GLY A 149 2.29 -22.01 10.92
C GLY A 149 3.45 -21.68 9.97
N ILE A 150 4.15 -22.72 9.47
CA ILE A 150 5.27 -22.56 8.51
C ILE A 150 4.83 -22.31 7.05
N GLY A 151 3.54 -22.03 6.81
CA GLY A 151 3.01 -21.59 5.53
C GLY A 151 2.56 -22.70 4.58
N HIS A 152 2.23 -23.90 5.08
CA HIS A 152 1.76 -24.98 4.22
C HIS A 152 0.47 -24.60 3.48
N GLY A 153 0.53 -24.64 2.14
CA GLY A 153 -0.59 -24.27 1.30
C GLY A 153 -0.87 -22.77 1.19
N LEU A 154 0.01 -21.92 1.73
CA LEU A 154 -0.07 -20.47 1.62
C LEU A 154 0.72 -19.98 0.39
N THR A 155 0.12 -19.05 -0.35
CA THR A 155 0.88 -18.21 -1.29
C THR A 155 1.02 -16.81 -0.71
N LEU A 156 2.25 -16.32 -0.59
CA LEU A 156 2.55 -14.97 -0.12
C LEU A 156 3.10 -14.14 -1.27
N ILE A 157 2.48 -12.99 -1.54
CA ILE A 157 2.92 -12.03 -2.56
C ILE A 157 3.48 -10.80 -1.85
N SER A 158 4.71 -10.41 -2.15
CA SER A 158 5.32 -9.22 -1.55
C SER A 158 6.12 -8.38 -2.53
N ASP A 159 6.57 -7.22 -2.08
CA ASP A 159 7.61 -6.47 -2.79
C ASP A 159 9.00 -7.16 -2.67
N GLN A 160 10.03 -6.48 -3.17
CA GLN A 160 11.42 -6.97 -3.16
C GLN A 160 12.26 -6.39 -2.00
N HIS A 161 11.64 -5.97 -0.90
CA HIS A 161 12.41 -5.49 0.25
C HIS A 161 13.25 -6.64 0.84
N LYS A 162 14.58 -6.47 0.91
CA LYS A 162 15.51 -7.55 1.30
C LYS A 162 15.15 -8.17 2.65
N GLY A 163 14.82 -7.33 3.63
CA GLY A 163 14.42 -7.80 4.97
C GLY A 163 13.17 -8.67 4.92
N LEU A 164 12.20 -8.37 4.05
CA LEU A 164 10.98 -9.15 3.92
C LEU A 164 11.23 -10.51 3.25
N VAL A 165 11.98 -10.52 2.14
CA VAL A 165 12.31 -11.77 1.43
C VAL A 165 13.04 -12.76 2.34
N GLU A 166 13.97 -12.29 3.17
CA GLU A 166 14.67 -13.14 4.13
C GLU A 166 13.72 -13.70 5.21
N VAL A 167 12.84 -12.87 5.78
CA VAL A 167 11.88 -13.30 6.80
C VAL A 167 10.89 -14.32 6.24
N VAL A 168 10.40 -14.12 5.02
CA VAL A 168 9.48 -15.08 4.37
C VAL A 168 10.14 -16.45 4.27
N LYS A 169 11.42 -16.52 3.85
CA LYS A 169 12.16 -17.78 3.80
C LYS A 169 12.37 -18.42 5.18
N GLU A 170 12.56 -17.60 6.21
CA GLU A 170 12.80 -18.06 7.59
C GLU A 170 11.50 -18.55 8.26
N ARG A 171 10.40 -17.82 8.11
CA ARG A 171 9.17 -18.01 8.87
C ARG A 171 8.12 -18.84 8.15
N VAL A 172 8.07 -18.76 6.84
CA VAL A 172 7.15 -19.55 6.01
C VAL A 172 7.88 -20.32 4.91
N PRO A 173 8.84 -21.18 5.25
CA PRO A 173 9.62 -21.93 4.26
C PRO A 173 8.75 -22.84 3.38
N ALA A 174 7.56 -23.26 3.86
CA ALA A 174 6.64 -24.08 3.08
C ALA A 174 5.69 -23.25 2.19
N ALA A 175 5.59 -21.93 2.39
CA ALA A 175 4.76 -21.08 1.55
C ALA A 175 5.41 -20.85 0.18
N LYS A 176 4.56 -20.67 -0.84
CA LYS A 176 5.01 -20.17 -2.13
C LYS A 176 5.13 -18.66 -2.08
N HIS A 177 6.36 -18.19 -2.08
CA HIS A 177 6.66 -16.78 -2.18
C HIS A 177 6.64 -16.31 -3.64
N ARG A 178 5.76 -15.36 -3.94
CA ARG A 178 5.72 -14.64 -5.21
C ARG A 178 6.27 -13.23 -5.03
N GLN A 179 7.26 -12.87 -5.82
CA GLN A 179 7.73 -11.49 -5.91
C GLN A 179 6.80 -10.70 -6.85
N CYS A 180 6.33 -9.55 -6.40
CA CYS A 180 5.46 -8.69 -7.17
C CYS A 180 6.14 -8.26 -8.48
N ALA A 181 5.62 -8.76 -9.62
CA ALA A 181 6.18 -8.52 -10.95
C ALA A 181 6.30 -7.02 -11.28
N ARG A 182 5.40 -6.17 -10.77
CA ARG A 182 5.50 -4.71 -10.95
C ARG A 182 6.75 -4.13 -10.30
N HIS A 183 7.16 -4.63 -9.14
CA HIS A 183 8.41 -4.22 -8.49
C HIS A 183 9.65 -4.77 -9.23
N ILE A 184 9.55 -5.98 -9.76
CA ILE A 184 10.59 -6.53 -10.64
C ILE A 184 10.74 -5.65 -11.89
N TYR A 185 9.63 -5.33 -12.55
CA TYR A 185 9.60 -4.45 -13.71
C TYR A 185 10.16 -3.06 -13.38
N ALA A 186 9.81 -2.47 -12.24
CA ALA A 186 10.34 -1.18 -11.82
C ALA A 186 11.88 -1.22 -11.65
N ASN A 187 12.44 -2.34 -11.22
CA ASN A 187 13.89 -2.53 -11.16
C ASN A 187 14.51 -2.81 -12.54
N PHE A 188 13.84 -3.60 -13.37
CA PHE A 188 14.22 -3.87 -14.76
C PHE A 188 14.28 -2.58 -15.60
N LYS A 189 13.24 -1.74 -15.50
CA LYS A 189 13.09 -0.44 -16.20
C LYS A 189 14.21 0.55 -15.86
N LYS A 190 14.84 0.45 -14.68
CA LYS A 190 15.97 1.32 -14.31
C LYS A 190 17.20 1.06 -15.17
N ARG A 191 17.42 -0.20 -15.57
CA ARG A 191 18.53 -0.62 -16.44
C ARG A 191 18.14 -0.53 -17.91
N LEU A 192 16.96 -1.05 -18.24
CA LEU A 192 16.52 -1.27 -19.61
C LEU A 192 15.24 -0.48 -19.90
N LYS A 193 15.37 0.56 -20.71
CA LYS A 193 14.30 1.51 -21.02
C LYS A 193 13.74 1.22 -22.40
N GLY A 194 12.42 1.26 -22.53
CA GLY A 194 11.74 1.14 -23.81
C GLY A 194 10.43 0.39 -23.72
N GLU A 195 9.51 0.72 -24.62
CA GLU A 195 8.19 0.07 -24.71
C GLU A 195 8.31 -1.40 -25.14
N GLN A 196 9.33 -1.74 -25.93
CA GLN A 196 9.63 -3.13 -26.31
C GLN A 196 9.94 -3.98 -25.07
N TYR A 197 10.89 -3.56 -24.22
CA TYR A 197 11.23 -4.25 -22.98
C TYR A 197 10.05 -4.37 -22.01
N ARG A 198 9.18 -3.34 -21.98
CA ARG A 198 7.92 -3.41 -21.22
C ARG A 198 7.03 -4.55 -21.71
N LYS A 199 6.76 -4.60 -23.02
CA LYS A 199 5.90 -5.63 -23.62
C LYS A 199 6.48 -7.02 -23.40
N LEU A 200 7.78 -7.19 -23.59
CA LEU A 200 8.48 -8.46 -23.40
C LEU A 200 8.44 -8.95 -21.96
N PHE A 201 8.71 -8.06 -21.00
CA PHE A 201 8.64 -8.40 -19.58
C PHE A 201 7.24 -8.91 -19.20
N TRP A 202 6.19 -8.19 -19.61
CA TRP A 202 4.82 -8.57 -19.26
C TRP A 202 4.33 -9.80 -20.02
N ALA A 203 4.74 -9.99 -21.29
CA ALA A 203 4.47 -11.22 -22.04
C ALA A 203 5.10 -12.43 -21.33
N THR A 204 6.37 -12.32 -20.96
CA THR A 204 7.12 -13.35 -20.22
C THR A 204 6.47 -13.67 -18.87
N THR A 205 6.12 -12.63 -18.09
CA THR A 205 5.49 -12.78 -16.77
C THR A 205 4.12 -13.46 -16.87
N ALA A 206 3.35 -13.13 -17.91
CA ALA A 206 2.01 -13.65 -18.13
C ALA A 206 2.00 -15.06 -18.74
N SER A 207 3.13 -15.57 -19.24
CA SER A 207 3.25 -16.94 -19.77
C SER A 207 2.81 -17.96 -18.74
N THR A 208 1.87 -18.81 -19.11
CA THR A 208 1.27 -19.83 -18.23
C THR A 208 1.89 -21.20 -18.42
N THR A 209 2.67 -21.42 -19.48
CA THR A 209 3.38 -22.66 -19.78
C THR A 209 4.88 -22.41 -19.85
N GLN A 210 5.67 -23.41 -19.47
CA GLN A 210 7.12 -23.34 -19.50
C GLN A 210 7.68 -23.15 -20.93
N PRO A 211 7.20 -23.86 -21.97
CA PRO A 211 7.68 -23.62 -23.33
C PRO A 211 7.45 -22.18 -23.82
N LYS A 212 6.31 -21.57 -23.46
CA LYS A 212 6.04 -20.17 -23.82
C LYS A 212 6.96 -19.22 -23.06
N PHE A 213 7.21 -19.47 -21.78
CA PHE A 213 8.19 -18.71 -21.00
C PHE A 213 9.59 -18.80 -21.62
N GLU A 214 10.04 -19.99 -21.97
CA GLU A 214 11.36 -20.22 -22.58
C GLU A 214 11.48 -19.53 -23.94
N ALA A 215 10.45 -19.57 -24.78
CA ALA A 215 10.42 -18.86 -26.05
C ALA A 215 10.55 -17.34 -25.87
N GLU A 216 9.78 -16.75 -24.96
CA GLU A 216 9.84 -15.30 -24.66
C GLU A 216 11.20 -14.90 -24.06
N MET A 217 11.75 -15.72 -23.15
CA MET A 217 13.07 -15.48 -22.56
C MET A 217 14.20 -15.62 -23.59
N ASN A 218 14.12 -16.59 -24.49
CA ASN A 218 15.07 -16.73 -25.59
C ASN A 218 14.99 -15.53 -26.53
N TYR A 219 13.78 -15.04 -26.83
CA TYR A 219 13.62 -13.82 -27.62
C TYR A 219 14.23 -12.60 -26.93
N ILE A 220 14.02 -12.43 -25.62
CA ILE A 220 14.72 -11.39 -24.84
C ILE A 220 16.24 -11.56 -24.95
N LYS A 221 16.77 -12.78 -24.84
CA LYS A 221 18.21 -13.08 -24.95
C LYS A 221 18.77 -12.69 -26.32
N THR A 222 18.02 -12.86 -27.40
CA THR A 222 18.45 -12.44 -28.75
C THR A 222 18.53 -10.92 -28.90
N ILE A 223 17.66 -10.18 -28.20
CA ILE A 223 17.64 -8.71 -28.24
C ILE A 223 18.73 -8.15 -27.33
N ASP A 224 18.82 -8.68 -26.11
CA ASP A 224 19.74 -8.23 -25.07
C ASP A 224 20.05 -9.38 -24.08
N PRO A 225 21.24 -10.00 -24.18
CA PRO A 225 21.66 -11.04 -23.24
C PRO A 225 21.72 -10.59 -21.77
N LEU A 226 22.03 -9.32 -21.49
CA LEU A 226 22.09 -8.80 -20.13
C LEU A 226 20.69 -8.65 -19.53
N ALA A 227 19.69 -8.36 -20.37
CA ALA A 227 18.28 -8.36 -19.96
C ALA A 227 17.82 -9.75 -19.53
N TYR A 228 18.20 -10.77 -20.29
CA TYR A 228 17.92 -12.16 -19.97
C TYR A 228 18.56 -12.56 -18.63
N GLU A 229 19.86 -12.32 -18.46
CA GLU A 229 20.58 -12.64 -17.23
C GLU A 229 19.93 -11.97 -16.01
N HIS A 230 19.59 -10.68 -16.13
CA HIS A 230 18.96 -9.95 -15.03
C HIS A 230 17.62 -10.52 -14.59
N LEU A 231 16.81 -11.05 -15.52
CA LEU A 231 15.53 -11.67 -15.20
C LEU A 231 15.71 -13.08 -14.64
N MET A 232 16.70 -13.84 -15.13
CA MET A 232 17.03 -15.17 -14.61
C MET A 232 17.60 -15.13 -13.19
N GLU A 233 18.41 -14.11 -12.86
CA GLU A 233 18.91 -13.87 -11.49
C GLU A 233 17.80 -13.74 -10.44
N ARG A 234 16.57 -13.39 -10.86
CA ARG A 234 15.44 -13.12 -9.97
C ARG A 234 14.56 -14.33 -9.69
N ASP A 235 15.02 -15.53 -10.02
CA ASP A 235 14.26 -16.79 -9.95
C ASP A 235 12.87 -16.66 -10.60
N PRO A 236 12.75 -17.00 -11.90
CA PRO A 236 11.48 -16.97 -12.63
C PRO A 236 10.30 -17.65 -11.93
N LYS A 237 10.56 -18.64 -11.07
CA LYS A 237 9.51 -19.34 -10.32
C LYS A 237 8.75 -18.42 -9.37
N SER A 238 9.38 -17.33 -8.94
CA SER A 238 8.79 -16.37 -8.02
C SER A 238 7.92 -15.30 -8.68
N TRP A 239 7.93 -15.16 -10.02
CA TRP A 239 7.20 -14.05 -10.68
C TRP A 239 6.49 -14.40 -11.98
N CYS A 240 6.78 -15.54 -12.61
CA CYS A 240 6.11 -15.96 -13.84
C CYS A 240 5.02 -17.02 -13.56
N ARG A 241 3.84 -16.86 -14.19
CA ARG A 241 2.70 -17.79 -14.04
C ARG A 241 3.01 -19.22 -14.44
N ALA A 242 3.96 -19.42 -15.34
CA ALA A 242 4.37 -20.73 -15.84
C ALA A 242 4.77 -21.70 -14.72
N PHE A 243 5.22 -21.15 -13.59
CA PHE A 243 5.75 -21.91 -12.47
C PHE A 243 4.87 -21.86 -11.21
N PHE A 244 3.78 -21.10 -11.23
CA PHE A 244 2.88 -20.99 -10.08
C PHE A 244 2.12 -22.28 -9.82
N GLU A 245 1.90 -22.65 -8.56
CA GLU A 245 1.06 -23.79 -8.21
C GLU A 245 -0.38 -23.67 -8.76
N VAL A 246 -0.99 -24.83 -9.02
CA VAL A 246 -2.30 -24.95 -9.70
C VAL A 246 -3.47 -25.18 -8.73
N ASP A 247 -3.23 -25.32 -7.44
CA ASP A 247 -4.26 -25.60 -6.43
C ASP A 247 -4.73 -24.34 -5.66
N ARG A 248 -4.22 -23.15 -6.04
CA ARG A 248 -4.47 -21.90 -5.32
C ARG A 248 -5.62 -21.06 -5.88
N ALA A 249 -6.13 -21.40 -7.06
CA ALA A 249 -7.13 -20.61 -7.79
C ALA A 249 -6.75 -19.11 -7.86
N CYS A 250 -5.47 -18.84 -8.15
CA CYS A 250 -4.91 -17.49 -8.15
C CYS A 250 -3.75 -17.35 -9.12
N ASP A 251 -4.01 -16.64 -10.21
CA ASP A 251 -3.05 -16.29 -11.26
C ASP A 251 -2.38 -14.92 -11.05
N ALA A 252 -2.56 -14.30 -9.87
CA ALA A 252 -1.96 -13.01 -9.58
C ALA A 252 -0.43 -13.11 -9.44
N TYR A 253 0.29 -12.32 -10.24
CA TYR A 253 1.74 -12.11 -10.15
C TYR A 253 2.08 -10.68 -9.69
N GLU A 254 1.07 -9.83 -9.47
CA GLU A 254 1.23 -8.46 -8.97
C GLU A 254 0.56 -8.31 -7.60
N ASN A 255 1.12 -7.42 -6.79
CA ASN A 255 0.55 -7.03 -5.51
C ASN A 255 -0.43 -5.84 -5.63
N GLY A 256 -1.25 -5.84 -6.69
CA GLY A 256 -2.17 -4.73 -6.99
C GLY A 256 -3.23 -4.49 -5.91
N ILE A 257 -3.53 -5.50 -5.07
CA ILE A 257 -4.42 -5.34 -3.91
C ILE A 257 -3.81 -4.41 -2.86
N SER A 258 -2.51 -4.53 -2.61
CA SER A 258 -1.77 -3.66 -1.68
C SER A 258 -1.69 -2.23 -2.17
N GLU A 259 -1.47 -2.05 -3.47
CA GLU A 259 -1.43 -0.71 -4.06
C GLU A 259 -2.78 0.00 -4.01
N SER A 260 -3.86 -0.76 -4.25
CA SER A 260 -5.22 -0.26 -4.17
C SER A 260 -5.56 0.15 -2.74
N PHE A 261 -5.24 -0.68 -1.75
CA PHE A 261 -5.41 -0.34 -0.34
C PHE A 261 -4.59 0.90 0.05
N ASN A 262 -3.31 0.94 -0.30
CA ASN A 262 -2.42 2.08 -0.05
C ASN A 262 -2.95 3.40 -0.65
N SER A 263 -3.68 3.33 -1.77
CA SER A 263 -4.35 4.47 -2.38
C SER A 263 -5.58 4.91 -1.58
N VAL A 264 -6.37 3.96 -1.06
CA VAL A 264 -7.54 4.24 -0.20
C VAL A 264 -7.10 5.00 1.05
N ILE A 265 -6.05 4.53 1.72
CA ILE A 265 -5.59 5.12 3.00
C ILE A 265 -4.61 6.30 2.83
N ASP A 266 -4.51 6.91 1.64
CA ASP A 266 -3.56 8.02 1.42
C ASP A 266 -3.80 9.22 2.34
N LEU A 267 -5.08 9.51 2.63
CA LEU A 267 -5.48 10.59 3.54
C LEU A 267 -5.29 10.18 5.00
N ALA A 268 -5.75 8.98 5.39
CA ALA A 268 -5.57 8.43 6.74
C ALA A 268 -4.11 8.48 7.20
N ARG A 269 -3.15 8.14 6.33
CA ARG A 269 -1.71 8.17 6.66
C ARG A 269 -1.14 9.55 6.97
N LYS A 270 -1.89 10.63 6.73
CA LYS A 270 -1.50 12.00 7.10
C LYS A 270 -2.02 12.39 8.48
N ARG A 271 -2.91 11.58 9.08
CA ARG A 271 -3.52 11.82 10.38
C ARG A 271 -2.60 11.40 11.52
N PRO A 272 -2.85 11.89 12.75
CA PRO A 272 -2.26 11.32 13.97
C PRO A 272 -2.55 9.82 14.12
N LEU A 273 -1.74 9.12 14.91
CA LEU A 273 -1.74 7.65 15.03
C LEU A 273 -3.14 7.04 15.24
N LEU A 274 -3.80 7.33 16.36
CA LEU A 274 -5.13 6.80 16.68
C LEU A 274 -6.20 7.21 15.66
N THR A 275 -6.18 8.44 15.16
CA THR A 275 -7.13 8.87 14.11
C THR A 275 -6.95 8.07 12.83
N MET A 276 -5.70 7.79 12.43
CA MET A 276 -5.40 6.94 11.27
C MET A 276 -5.89 5.50 11.52
N LEU A 277 -5.60 4.94 12.70
CA LEU A 277 -6.03 3.58 13.03
C LEU A 277 -7.56 3.47 13.04
N GLU A 278 -8.26 4.48 13.54
CA GLU A 278 -9.73 4.55 13.48
C GLU A 278 -10.25 4.70 12.06
N GLU A 279 -9.66 5.56 11.22
CA GLU A 279 -10.07 5.65 9.79
C GLU A 279 -9.87 4.30 9.07
N ILE A 280 -8.78 3.57 9.37
CA ILE A 280 -8.55 2.22 8.81
C ILE A 280 -9.56 1.21 9.35
N ARG A 281 -9.84 1.22 10.66
CA ARG A 281 -10.83 0.34 11.29
C ARG A 281 -12.23 0.57 10.74
N ILE A 282 -12.66 1.83 10.65
CA ILE A 282 -13.97 2.21 10.09
C ILE A 282 -14.06 1.76 8.63
N TYR A 283 -13.01 1.99 7.83
CA TYR A 283 -12.95 1.47 6.46
C TYR A 283 -13.12 -0.05 6.40
N ALA A 284 -12.43 -0.79 7.27
CA ALA A 284 -12.53 -2.25 7.33
C ALA A 284 -13.96 -2.69 7.72
N MET A 285 -14.52 -2.09 8.77
CA MET A 285 -15.85 -2.37 9.29
C MET A 285 -16.95 -2.09 8.25
N GLU A 286 -16.96 -0.90 7.66
CA GLU A 286 -17.91 -0.54 6.60
C GLU A 286 -17.74 -1.44 5.36
N ARG A 287 -16.51 -1.81 5.03
CA ARG A 287 -16.25 -2.71 3.91
C ARG A 287 -16.81 -4.10 4.16
N MET A 288 -16.62 -4.68 5.35
CA MET A 288 -17.21 -5.98 5.70
C MET A 288 -18.73 -5.95 5.55
N TYR A 289 -19.38 -4.94 6.12
CA TYR A 289 -20.84 -4.78 6.04
C TYR A 289 -21.34 -4.57 4.60
N ARG A 290 -20.73 -3.65 3.85
CA ARG A 290 -21.13 -3.37 2.46
C ARG A 290 -20.96 -4.59 1.57
N MET A 291 -19.87 -5.34 1.72
CA MET A 291 -19.65 -6.55 0.92
C MET A 291 -20.67 -7.64 1.29
N LEU A 292 -21.04 -7.79 2.57
CA LEU A 292 -22.11 -8.71 2.96
C LEU A 292 -23.44 -8.37 2.27
N LEU A 293 -23.87 -7.11 2.32
CA LEU A 293 -25.09 -6.65 1.64
C LEU A 293 -25.02 -6.85 0.12
N GLU A 294 -23.87 -6.53 -0.49
CA GLU A 294 -23.64 -6.75 -1.92
C GLU A 294 -23.82 -8.24 -2.26
N GLY A 295 -23.20 -9.13 -1.49
CA GLY A 295 -23.33 -10.58 -1.68
C GLY A 295 -24.76 -11.09 -1.54
N GLN A 296 -25.52 -10.58 -0.55
CA GLN A 296 -26.91 -10.96 -0.33
C GLN A 296 -27.82 -10.51 -1.48
N SER A 297 -27.51 -9.38 -2.11
CA SER A 297 -28.27 -8.86 -3.26
C SER A 297 -28.17 -9.73 -4.53
N TRP A 298 -27.21 -10.66 -4.58
CA TRP A 298 -26.97 -11.50 -5.76
C TRP A 298 -27.97 -12.65 -5.92
N GLY A 299 -28.83 -12.90 -4.92
CA GLY A 299 -29.82 -13.99 -4.96
C GLY A 299 -29.15 -15.36 -5.15
N ASN A 300 -29.65 -16.15 -6.10
CA ASN A 300 -29.24 -17.55 -6.31
C ASN A 300 -28.04 -17.73 -7.26
N LEU A 301 -27.22 -16.69 -7.47
CA LEU A 301 -26.03 -16.82 -8.31
C LEU A 301 -25.05 -17.84 -7.72
N LYS A 302 -24.71 -18.88 -8.49
CA LYS A 302 -23.73 -19.92 -8.08
C LYS A 302 -22.32 -19.35 -7.88
N ILE A 303 -21.86 -18.51 -8.80
CA ILE A 303 -20.52 -17.91 -8.80
C ILE A 303 -20.61 -16.38 -8.73
N CYS A 304 -19.58 -15.74 -8.18
CA CYS A 304 -19.59 -14.30 -7.95
C CYS A 304 -19.66 -13.49 -9.26
N PRO A 305 -20.33 -12.31 -9.28
CA PRO A 305 -20.60 -11.55 -10.50
C PRO A 305 -19.37 -11.16 -11.33
N PHE A 306 -18.23 -10.80 -10.70
CA PHE A 306 -17.02 -10.44 -11.43
C PHE A 306 -16.44 -11.64 -12.18
N ILE A 307 -16.63 -12.85 -11.65
CA ILE A 307 -16.20 -14.09 -12.27
C ILE A 307 -17.10 -14.44 -13.45
N ARG A 308 -18.41 -14.27 -13.32
CA ARG A 308 -19.37 -14.36 -14.45
C ARG A 308 -18.98 -13.41 -15.58
N LEU A 309 -18.64 -12.16 -15.24
CA LEU A 309 -18.20 -11.18 -16.23
C LEU A 309 -16.92 -11.63 -16.97
N LYS A 310 -15.96 -12.24 -16.27
CA LYS A 310 -14.77 -12.83 -16.90
C LYS A 310 -15.15 -13.95 -17.87
N ILE A 311 -16.03 -14.87 -17.47
CA ILE A 311 -16.49 -15.96 -18.33
C ILE A 311 -17.24 -15.44 -19.55
N SER A 312 -18.10 -14.44 -19.40
CA SER A 312 -18.80 -13.79 -20.51
C SER A 312 -17.84 -13.18 -21.53
N LYS A 313 -16.69 -12.65 -21.10
CA LYS A 313 -15.63 -12.18 -22.02
C LYS A 313 -14.98 -13.35 -22.75
N LEU A 314 -14.71 -14.47 -22.06
CA LEU A 314 -14.13 -15.67 -22.67
C LEU A 314 -15.10 -16.32 -23.68
N LYS A 315 -16.40 -16.36 -23.39
CA LYS A 315 -17.45 -16.82 -24.33
C LYS A 315 -17.43 -16.03 -25.64
N LYS A 316 -17.11 -14.74 -25.63
CA LYS A 316 -16.92 -13.95 -26.87
C LYS A 316 -15.65 -14.33 -27.63
N GLN A 317 -14.58 -14.68 -26.92
CA GLN A 317 -13.30 -15.07 -27.52
C GLN A 317 -13.29 -16.51 -28.02
N GLN A 318 -14.13 -17.38 -27.45
CA GLN A 318 -14.18 -18.81 -27.79
C GLN A 318 -14.50 -19.05 -29.27
N ARG A 319 -15.26 -18.14 -29.91
CA ARG A 319 -15.73 -18.27 -31.30
C ARG A 319 -14.61 -18.39 -32.34
N PHE A 320 -13.39 -18.03 -31.96
CA PHE A 320 -12.21 -18.11 -32.83
C PHE A 320 -11.49 -19.47 -32.73
N TRP A 321 -11.96 -20.37 -31.87
CA TRP A 321 -11.32 -21.65 -31.61
C TRP A 321 -12.17 -22.80 -32.15
N GLY A 322 -11.56 -23.63 -32.99
CA GLY A 322 -12.14 -24.88 -33.45
C GLY A 322 -12.00 -25.96 -32.38
N VAL A 323 -13.04 -26.76 -32.17
CA VAL A 323 -13.06 -27.85 -31.18
C VAL A 323 -13.15 -29.18 -31.92
N ILE A 324 -12.21 -30.09 -31.64
CA ILE A 324 -12.12 -31.42 -32.23
C ILE A 324 -12.21 -32.43 -31.08
N PRO A 325 -13.29 -33.23 -30.99
CA PRO A 325 -13.37 -34.32 -30.02
C PRO A 325 -12.27 -35.36 -30.27
N SER A 326 -11.54 -35.73 -29.23
CA SER A 326 -10.48 -36.76 -29.29
C SER A 326 -10.78 -37.96 -28.39
N GLY A 327 -11.68 -37.80 -27.42
CA GLY A 327 -12.16 -38.89 -26.56
C GLY A 327 -13.30 -38.42 -25.65
N VAL A 328 -13.74 -39.29 -24.74
CA VAL A 328 -14.76 -38.92 -23.75
C VAL A 328 -14.25 -37.74 -22.91
N GLN A 329 -14.95 -36.61 -22.97
CA GLN A 329 -14.63 -35.39 -22.22
C GLN A 329 -13.24 -34.80 -22.54
N LYS A 330 -12.63 -35.22 -23.65
CA LYS A 330 -11.30 -34.78 -24.11
C LYS A 330 -11.38 -34.19 -25.51
N TYR A 331 -10.79 -33.00 -25.66
CA TYR A 331 -10.89 -32.21 -26.87
C TYR A 331 -9.53 -31.63 -27.23
N GLU A 332 -9.25 -31.54 -28.52
CA GLU A 332 -8.26 -30.61 -29.03
C GLU A 332 -8.97 -29.32 -29.43
N VAL A 333 -8.51 -28.20 -28.87
CA VAL A 333 -9.03 -26.87 -29.18
C VAL A 333 -7.94 -26.08 -29.87
N ARG A 334 -8.18 -25.64 -31.10
CA ARG A 334 -7.12 -25.07 -31.95
C ARG A 334 -7.51 -23.84 -32.76
N ILE A 335 -6.51 -23.04 -33.08
CA ILE A 335 -6.54 -21.98 -34.09
C ILE A 335 -5.27 -22.09 -34.95
N GLY A 336 -5.43 -22.37 -36.24
CA GLY A 336 -4.28 -22.67 -37.11
C GLY A 336 -3.43 -23.82 -36.57
N ASN A 337 -2.15 -23.54 -36.30
CA ASN A 337 -1.19 -24.51 -35.76
C ASN A 337 -1.15 -24.56 -34.22
N ASP A 338 -1.84 -23.64 -33.54
CA ASP A 338 -1.88 -23.60 -32.08
C ASP A 338 -2.99 -24.52 -31.58
N GLY A 339 -2.63 -25.72 -31.12
CA GLY A 339 -3.55 -26.69 -30.52
C GLY A 339 -3.35 -26.87 -29.01
N TYR A 340 -4.46 -26.98 -28.28
CA TYR A 340 -4.46 -27.21 -26.84
C TYR A 340 -5.38 -28.38 -26.48
N ALA A 341 -4.82 -29.40 -25.83
CA ALA A 341 -5.61 -30.46 -25.24
C ALA A 341 -6.42 -29.91 -24.04
N VAL A 342 -7.71 -30.20 -24.00
CA VAL A 342 -8.63 -29.86 -22.92
C VAL A 342 -9.24 -31.16 -22.38
N ASP A 343 -9.18 -31.33 -21.07
CA ASP A 343 -9.81 -32.44 -20.35
C ASP A 343 -10.81 -31.86 -19.35
N LEU A 344 -12.09 -32.07 -19.62
CA LEU A 344 -13.20 -31.55 -18.81
C LEU A 344 -13.46 -32.38 -17.54
N ASN A 345 -12.98 -33.63 -17.46
CA ASN A 345 -13.11 -34.43 -16.24
C ASN A 345 -12.11 -33.95 -15.18
N ASN A 346 -10.89 -33.63 -15.63
CA ASN A 346 -9.82 -33.18 -14.74
C ASN A 346 -9.73 -31.65 -14.59
N ASN A 347 -10.59 -30.91 -15.27
CA ASN A 347 -10.55 -29.44 -15.33
C ASN A 347 -9.19 -28.90 -15.78
N THR A 348 -8.61 -29.50 -16.82
CA THR A 348 -7.28 -29.12 -17.31
C THR A 348 -7.29 -28.65 -18.76
N CYS A 349 -6.35 -27.77 -19.07
CA CYS A 349 -6.04 -27.35 -20.43
C CYS A 349 -4.53 -27.30 -20.63
N GLY A 350 -4.04 -27.65 -21.82
CA GLY A 350 -2.64 -27.53 -22.22
C GLY A 350 -2.08 -26.11 -22.06
N CYS A 351 -2.93 -25.07 -22.08
CA CYS A 351 -2.49 -23.69 -21.83
C CYS A 351 -2.23 -23.38 -20.35
N ARG A 352 -2.59 -24.28 -19.42
CA ARG A 352 -2.38 -24.20 -17.96
C ARG A 352 -3.09 -23.05 -17.24
N SER A 353 -3.71 -22.11 -17.95
CA SER A 353 -4.43 -20.98 -17.38
C SER A 353 -5.61 -21.39 -16.50
N TRP A 354 -6.32 -22.46 -16.87
CA TRP A 354 -7.45 -22.95 -16.07
C TRP A 354 -6.97 -23.47 -14.73
N GLN A 355 -5.93 -24.30 -14.76
CA GLN A 355 -5.35 -24.90 -13.56
C GLN A 355 -4.82 -23.81 -12.60
N VAL A 356 -4.07 -22.81 -13.07
CA VAL A 356 -3.53 -21.76 -12.18
C VAL A 356 -4.62 -20.83 -11.61
N SER A 357 -5.59 -20.44 -12.45
CA SER A 357 -6.59 -19.43 -12.06
C SER A 357 -7.80 -20.03 -11.35
N GLY A 358 -8.10 -21.31 -11.54
CA GLY A 358 -9.34 -21.95 -11.14
C GLY A 358 -10.56 -21.52 -11.97
N ILE A 359 -10.38 -20.77 -13.06
CA ILE A 359 -11.45 -20.31 -13.96
C ILE A 359 -11.19 -20.92 -15.35
N PRO A 360 -12.19 -21.54 -16.00
CA PRO A 360 -12.02 -22.08 -17.35
C PRO A 360 -11.38 -21.06 -18.29
N CYS A 361 -10.31 -21.47 -18.99
CA CYS A 361 -9.67 -20.63 -20.00
C CYS A 361 -10.52 -20.56 -21.28
N VAL A 362 -10.14 -19.72 -22.25
CA VAL A 362 -10.88 -19.60 -23.52
C VAL A 362 -11.05 -20.94 -24.24
N HIS A 363 -10.03 -21.82 -24.19
CA HIS A 363 -10.09 -23.15 -24.81
C HIS A 363 -11.08 -24.07 -24.10
N ALA A 364 -11.06 -24.07 -22.76
CA ALA A 364 -12.00 -24.84 -21.96
C ALA A 364 -13.43 -24.36 -22.18
N VAL A 365 -13.65 -23.04 -22.23
CA VAL A 365 -14.96 -22.44 -22.50
C VAL A 365 -15.47 -22.83 -23.88
N ALA A 366 -14.61 -22.90 -24.91
CA ALA A 366 -14.95 -23.42 -26.23
C ALA A 366 -15.40 -24.89 -26.19
N ALA A 367 -14.61 -25.76 -25.54
CA ALA A 367 -14.94 -27.19 -25.40
C ALA A 367 -16.24 -27.43 -24.59
N ILE A 368 -16.47 -26.66 -23.53
CA ILE A 368 -17.70 -26.73 -22.74
C ILE A 368 -18.91 -26.29 -23.57
N SER A 369 -18.74 -25.22 -24.36
CA SER A 369 -19.81 -24.72 -25.24
C SER A 369 -20.13 -25.68 -26.39
N TYR A 370 -19.13 -26.40 -26.91
CA TYR A 370 -19.33 -27.46 -27.90
C TYR A 370 -20.29 -28.56 -27.39
N LEU A 371 -20.30 -28.82 -26.09
CA LEU A 371 -21.22 -29.75 -25.42
C LEU A 371 -22.55 -29.11 -24.99
N ASN A 372 -22.80 -27.84 -25.32
CA ASN A 372 -23.96 -27.07 -24.83
C ASN A 372 -24.07 -27.04 -23.29
N ARG A 373 -22.93 -27.06 -22.58
CA ARG A 373 -22.87 -27.00 -21.12
C ARG A 373 -22.56 -25.58 -20.63
N ASN A 374 -22.83 -25.32 -19.35
CA ASN A 374 -22.54 -24.03 -18.76
C ASN A 374 -21.10 -23.99 -18.19
N ALA A 375 -20.28 -23.05 -18.67
CA ALA A 375 -18.92 -22.84 -18.19
C ALA A 375 -18.83 -22.42 -16.72
N GLU A 376 -19.90 -21.87 -16.14
CA GLU A 376 -19.94 -21.51 -14.72
C GLU A 376 -19.85 -22.75 -13.80
N ASP A 377 -20.26 -23.93 -14.29
CA ASP A 377 -20.21 -25.18 -13.51
C ASP A 377 -18.80 -25.75 -13.34
N TYR A 378 -17.85 -25.23 -14.11
CA TYR A 378 -16.45 -25.68 -14.18
C TYR A 378 -15.49 -24.72 -13.45
N VAL A 379 -16.04 -23.72 -12.76
CA VAL A 379 -15.28 -22.76 -11.95
C VAL A 379 -14.94 -23.37 -10.59
N ALA A 380 -13.73 -23.11 -10.10
CA ALA A 380 -13.30 -23.58 -8.79
C ALA A 380 -14.23 -23.07 -7.66
N PRO A 381 -14.51 -23.89 -6.63
CA PRO A 381 -15.40 -23.52 -5.53
C PRO A 381 -15.04 -22.22 -4.81
N TRP A 382 -13.76 -21.84 -4.81
CA TRP A 382 -13.25 -20.58 -4.25
C TRP A 382 -13.91 -19.31 -4.82
N PHE A 383 -14.60 -19.41 -5.95
CA PHE A 383 -15.30 -18.30 -6.60
C PHE A 383 -16.81 -18.34 -6.43
N HIS A 384 -17.32 -19.26 -5.60
CA HIS A 384 -18.74 -19.39 -5.34
C HIS A 384 -19.25 -18.24 -4.47
N THR A 385 -20.50 -17.84 -4.69
CA THR A 385 -21.19 -16.83 -3.87
C THR A 385 -21.27 -17.28 -2.40
N THR A 386 -21.38 -18.58 -2.15
CA THR A 386 -21.37 -19.13 -0.79
C THR A 386 -20.07 -18.84 -0.04
N MET A 387 -18.92 -18.97 -0.72
CA MET A 387 -17.61 -18.61 -0.14
C MET A 387 -17.54 -17.10 0.13
N PHE A 388 -18.06 -16.28 -0.79
CA PHE A 388 -18.12 -14.82 -0.61
C PHE A 388 -18.93 -14.44 0.64
N LEU A 389 -20.15 -14.97 0.77
CA LEU A 389 -21.01 -14.69 1.92
C LEU A 389 -20.37 -15.17 3.22
N THR A 390 -19.75 -16.36 3.20
CA THR A 390 -19.07 -16.93 4.37
C THR A 390 -17.95 -16.01 4.87
N CYS A 391 -17.10 -15.46 3.99
CA CYS A 391 -16.00 -14.60 4.45
C CYS A 391 -16.46 -13.26 5.05
N TYR A 392 -17.65 -12.78 4.68
CA TYR A 392 -18.24 -11.53 5.19
C TYR A 392 -19.31 -11.73 6.26
N ASN A 393 -19.63 -12.97 6.65
CA ASN A 393 -20.58 -13.27 7.73
C ASN A 393 -20.02 -12.99 9.14
N HIS A 394 -18.79 -12.49 9.21
CA HIS A 394 -18.11 -12.11 10.44
C HIS A 394 -18.02 -10.58 10.54
N THR A 395 -18.14 -10.04 11.75
CA THR A 395 -18.25 -8.59 11.97
C THR A 395 -17.05 -8.02 12.72
N ILE A 396 -16.81 -6.72 12.49
CA ILE A 396 -16.02 -5.88 13.39
C ILE A 396 -17.04 -5.08 14.20
N ASN A 397 -17.05 -5.26 15.51
CA ASN A 397 -17.94 -4.54 16.40
C ASN A 397 -17.50 -3.06 16.54
N PRO A 398 -18.47 -2.14 16.70
CA PRO A 398 -18.18 -0.73 16.90
C PRO A 398 -17.40 -0.50 18.19
N LEU A 399 -16.61 0.59 18.20
CA LEU A 399 -15.91 1.06 19.40
C LEU A 399 -16.64 2.29 19.97
N ASN A 400 -16.55 2.47 21.28
CA ASN A 400 -16.97 3.71 21.90
C ASN A 400 -15.99 4.86 21.58
N GLY A 401 -16.43 6.10 21.81
CA GLY A 401 -15.57 7.28 21.72
C GLY A 401 -14.49 7.31 22.81
N SER A 402 -13.38 8.04 22.55
CA SER A 402 -12.20 8.02 23.44
C SER A 402 -12.41 8.50 24.88
N SER A 403 -13.53 9.16 25.16
CA SER A 403 -13.94 9.55 26.51
C SER A 403 -14.46 8.38 27.34
N MET A 404 -14.82 7.25 26.72
CA MET A 404 -15.38 6.06 27.37
C MET A 404 -14.41 4.87 27.32
N TRP A 405 -13.22 5.04 26.76
CA TRP A 405 -12.23 3.95 26.72
C TRP A 405 -11.77 3.63 28.14
N PRO A 406 -11.50 2.34 28.44
CA PRO A 406 -11.10 1.93 29.77
C PRO A 406 -9.79 2.63 30.18
N GLU A 407 -9.73 3.03 31.44
CA GLU A 407 -8.47 3.40 32.06
C GLU A 407 -7.61 2.15 32.23
N VAL A 408 -6.32 2.32 31.99
CA VAL A 408 -5.35 1.22 32.02
C VAL A 408 -4.27 1.54 33.03
N PRO A 409 -3.77 0.54 33.79
CA PRO A 409 -2.75 0.75 34.82
C PRO A 409 -1.34 0.95 34.23
N TYR A 410 -1.21 1.10 32.91
CA TYR A 410 0.07 1.25 32.23
C TYR A 410 0.53 2.71 32.20
N MET A 411 1.85 2.91 32.18
CA MET A 411 2.42 4.25 31.99
C MET A 411 1.98 4.83 30.63
N LYS A 412 1.60 6.11 30.63
CA LYS A 412 1.20 6.83 29.41
C LYS A 412 2.36 6.87 28.42
N LEU A 413 2.09 6.48 27.18
CA LEU A 413 3.13 6.44 26.15
C LEU A 413 3.44 7.83 25.62
N LEU A 414 4.74 8.09 25.46
CA LEU A 414 5.24 9.25 24.75
C LEU A 414 5.30 8.99 23.23
N PRO A 415 5.19 10.03 22.39
CA PRO A 415 5.31 9.90 20.95
C PRO A 415 6.70 9.36 20.56
N PRO A 416 6.84 8.52 19.51
CA PRO A 416 8.08 7.87 19.16
C PRO A 416 9.23 8.87 18.98
N GLN A 417 10.42 8.45 19.41
CA GLN A 417 11.61 9.31 19.37
C GLN A 417 11.92 9.76 17.94
N LYS A 418 12.15 11.07 17.76
CA LYS A 418 12.47 11.67 16.45
C LYS A 418 13.79 11.11 15.92
N ARG A 419 13.72 10.19 14.96
CA ARG A 419 14.90 9.69 14.24
C ARG A 419 15.38 10.71 13.21
N ARG A 420 16.67 11.09 13.26
CA ARG A 420 17.31 11.86 12.18
C ARG A 420 17.69 10.91 11.04
N LEU A 421 16.84 10.81 10.01
CA LEU A 421 17.20 10.10 8.79
C LEU A 421 18.31 10.85 8.03
N PRO A 422 19.33 10.17 7.48
CA PRO A 422 20.36 10.82 6.68
C PRO A 422 19.76 11.36 5.36
N GLY A 423 19.95 12.66 5.12
CA GLY A 423 19.48 13.34 3.91
C GLY A 423 18.34 14.34 4.16
N ARG A 424 18.01 15.13 3.14
CA ARG A 424 16.94 16.14 3.22
C ARG A 424 15.57 15.44 3.22
N PRO A 425 14.67 15.72 4.19
CA PRO A 425 13.32 15.17 4.20
C PRO A 425 12.63 15.47 2.86
N THR A 426 12.19 14.43 2.17
CA THR A 426 11.41 14.57 0.93
C THR A 426 9.94 14.38 1.27
N LEU A 427 9.13 15.42 1.09
CA LEU A 427 7.69 15.42 1.41
C LEU A 427 6.85 14.47 0.54
N LYS A 428 7.46 13.89 -0.51
CA LYS A 428 6.84 12.94 -1.41
C LYS A 428 7.85 11.83 -1.67
N ARG A 429 7.40 10.57 -1.57
CA ARG A 429 8.08 9.46 -2.23
C ARG A 429 8.29 9.87 -3.68
N LYS A 430 9.49 9.67 -4.22
CA LYS A 430 9.70 9.75 -5.66
C LYS A 430 8.84 8.65 -6.28
N LYS A 431 7.69 9.04 -6.83
CA LYS A 431 6.85 8.13 -7.60
C LYS A 431 7.68 7.63 -8.75
N ASP A 432 7.62 6.32 -8.98
CA ASP A 432 8.28 5.73 -10.13
C ASP A 432 7.59 6.26 -11.40
N GLN A 433 8.32 6.38 -12.51
CA GLN A 433 7.76 6.91 -13.76
C GLN A 433 6.60 6.03 -14.26
N SER A 434 6.62 4.73 -13.96
CA SER A 434 5.52 3.79 -14.21
C SER A 434 4.22 4.13 -13.46
N GLU A 435 4.32 4.71 -12.26
CA GLU A 435 3.19 5.18 -11.44
C GLU A 435 2.64 6.55 -11.91
N MET A 436 3.42 7.26 -12.73
CA MET A 436 2.99 8.50 -13.38
C MET A 436 2.28 8.21 -14.71
N GLU A 437 2.76 7.21 -15.46
CA GLU A 437 2.21 6.78 -16.76
C GLU A 437 0.78 6.21 -16.63
N SER A 438 0.46 5.55 -15.52
CA SER A 438 -0.86 4.93 -15.25
C SER A 438 -1.97 5.93 -14.89
N LYS A 439 -1.63 7.20 -14.58
CA LYS A 439 -2.61 8.25 -14.28
C LYS A 439 -2.76 9.29 -15.40
N GLY A 440 -2.89 8.86 -16.67
CA GLY A 440 -3.53 9.59 -17.79
C GLY A 440 -3.12 11.05 -18.13
N LYS A 441 -2.32 11.74 -17.33
CA LYS A 441 -1.96 13.15 -17.49
C LYS A 441 -0.61 13.24 -18.18
N ARG A 442 -0.61 13.02 -19.50
CA ARG A 442 0.50 13.46 -20.35
C ARG A 442 0.53 14.99 -20.34
N ARG A 443 1.25 15.60 -19.39
CA ARG A 443 1.91 16.88 -19.72
C ARG A 443 3.13 16.49 -20.52
N HIS A 444 3.06 16.63 -21.85
CA HIS A 444 4.21 16.59 -22.75
C HIS A 444 5.22 17.65 -22.27
N THR A 445 6.11 17.25 -21.36
CA THR A 445 7.25 18.07 -20.96
C THR A 445 8.42 17.44 -21.69
N ILE A 446 8.76 18.01 -22.84
CA ILE A 446 9.93 17.62 -23.64
C ILE A 446 11.15 17.66 -22.70
N SER A 447 11.89 16.56 -22.62
CA SER A 447 13.13 16.53 -21.85
C SER A 447 14.12 17.53 -22.47
N LYS A 448 14.74 18.39 -21.66
CA LYS A 448 15.85 19.27 -22.10
C LYS A 448 17.14 18.52 -22.47
N ALA A 449 17.07 17.21 -22.71
CA ALA A 449 18.19 16.44 -23.22
C ALA A 449 18.48 16.93 -24.65
N GLY A 450 19.64 17.57 -24.84
CA GLY A 450 20.04 18.19 -26.12
C GLY A 450 19.81 19.70 -26.23
N SER A 451 19.20 20.37 -25.25
CA SER A 451 19.07 21.84 -25.32
C SER A 451 20.39 22.51 -24.91
N VAL A 452 21.07 23.15 -25.87
CA VAL A 452 22.25 23.96 -25.58
C VAL A 452 21.82 25.21 -24.80
N ASN A 453 22.34 25.35 -23.58
CA ASN A 453 22.01 26.49 -22.72
C ASN A 453 22.42 27.80 -23.42
N ARG A 454 21.48 28.76 -23.47
CA ARG A 454 21.72 30.12 -23.97
C ARG A 454 21.94 31.05 -22.78
N CYS A 455 23.06 31.74 -22.74
CA CYS A 455 23.41 32.63 -21.65
C CYS A 455 22.42 33.80 -21.55
N THR A 456 21.93 34.12 -20.36
CA THR A 456 20.97 35.23 -20.20
C THR A 456 21.63 36.61 -20.21
N ILE A 457 22.97 36.69 -20.15
CA ILE A 457 23.74 37.94 -20.23
C ILE A 457 24.08 38.24 -21.69
N CYS A 458 24.94 37.44 -22.32
CA CYS A 458 25.37 37.69 -23.71
C CYS A 458 24.51 37.03 -24.79
N ARG A 459 23.52 36.20 -24.42
CA ARG A 459 22.64 35.47 -25.35
C ARG A 459 23.37 34.47 -26.29
N GLU A 460 24.62 34.13 -26.03
CA GLU A 460 25.33 33.08 -26.76
C GLU A 460 25.04 31.67 -26.21
N ARG A 461 25.24 30.64 -27.03
CA ARG A 461 25.02 29.24 -26.68
C ARG A 461 26.31 28.61 -26.15
N GLY A 462 26.22 27.70 -25.19
CA GLY A 462 27.35 26.88 -24.71
C GLY A 462 27.82 27.19 -23.28
N HIS A 463 27.32 28.26 -22.65
CA HIS A 463 27.62 28.60 -21.27
C HIS A 463 26.39 29.19 -20.57
N ASN A 464 26.42 29.33 -19.24
CA ASN A 464 25.32 29.91 -18.47
C ASN A 464 25.72 31.27 -17.86
N ARG A 465 24.76 31.97 -17.27
CA ARG A 465 24.98 33.28 -16.62
C ARG A 465 26.18 33.30 -15.65
N SER A 466 26.41 32.21 -14.93
CA SER A 466 27.46 32.15 -13.91
C SER A 466 28.88 32.05 -14.48
N THR A 467 29.01 31.52 -15.70
CA THR A 467 30.28 31.30 -16.42
C THR A 467 30.39 32.19 -17.67
N CYS A 468 29.64 33.29 -17.73
CA CYS A 468 29.63 34.19 -18.88
C CYS A 468 30.88 35.08 -18.89
N PRO A 469 31.63 35.14 -20.01
CA PRO A 469 32.83 35.98 -20.11
C PRO A 469 32.56 37.47 -19.90
N THR A 470 31.37 37.94 -20.28
CA THR A 470 30.95 39.34 -20.15
C THR A 470 30.19 39.61 -18.85
N ARG A 471 30.29 38.72 -17.86
CA ARG A 471 29.64 38.92 -16.56
C ARG A 471 30.29 40.12 -15.84
N PRO A 472 29.54 41.18 -15.50
CA PRO A 472 30.08 42.31 -14.76
C PRO A 472 30.58 41.85 -13.39
N ALA A 473 31.86 42.05 -13.11
CA ALA A 473 32.43 41.93 -11.79
C ALA A 473 32.03 43.18 -11.02
N ASP A 474 30.90 43.12 -10.32
CA ASP A 474 30.61 43.85 -9.08
C ASP A 474 29.09 43.93 -8.82
N VAL A 475 28.54 42.83 -8.30
CA VAL A 475 27.52 42.90 -7.25
C VAL A 475 27.76 41.71 -6.33
N ALA A 476 28.43 41.97 -5.22
CA ALA A 476 28.63 41.02 -4.13
C ALA A 476 27.26 40.60 -3.56
N SER A 477 26.92 39.31 -3.67
CA SER A 477 25.96 38.66 -2.77
C SER A 477 26.49 37.29 -2.36
N THR A 478 26.98 37.26 -1.12
CA THR A 478 26.84 36.17 -0.14
C THR A 478 26.65 34.76 -0.71
N SER A 479 27.75 34.12 -1.10
CA SER A 479 27.85 32.66 -1.03
C SER A 479 29.03 32.27 -0.14
N ARG A 480 28.70 31.64 1.00
CA ARG A 480 29.65 31.16 2.01
C ARG A 480 30.50 30.02 1.40
N PRO A 481 31.82 30.00 1.62
CA PRO A 481 32.73 29.06 0.98
C PRO A 481 32.51 27.60 1.41
N LYS A 482 32.69 26.66 0.47
CA LYS A 482 32.73 25.22 0.71
C LYS A 482 33.98 24.87 1.53
N ASN A 483 33.83 24.56 2.82
CA ASN A 483 34.94 24.01 3.59
C ASN A 483 35.29 22.59 3.09
N LYS A 484 36.56 22.45 2.68
CA LYS A 484 37.27 21.20 2.46
C LYS A 484 37.31 20.41 3.79
N LYS A 485 37.14 19.09 3.73
CA LYS A 485 37.35 18.18 4.87
C LYS A 485 38.82 18.24 5.33
N PRO A 486 39.14 18.39 6.62
CA PRO A 486 40.50 18.18 7.12
C PRO A 486 40.82 16.68 7.20
N LYS A 487 42.07 16.35 6.89
CA LYS A 487 42.70 15.02 7.06
C LYS A 487 42.77 14.65 8.55
N LYS A 488 42.66 13.35 8.84
CA LYS A 488 42.87 12.76 10.18
C LYS A 488 44.31 13.05 10.67
N CYS A 489 44.43 13.64 11.86
CA CYS A 489 45.65 13.56 12.68
C CYS A 489 45.37 12.70 13.92
N LYS A 490 46.34 11.86 14.28
CA LYS A 490 46.35 10.94 15.42
C LYS A 490 46.22 11.73 16.74
N LYS A 491 45.41 11.23 17.69
CA LYS A 491 45.36 11.73 19.07
C LYS A 491 46.38 10.97 19.92
N GLU A 492 47.34 11.68 20.48
CA GLU A 492 48.05 11.28 21.69
C GLU A 492 47.23 11.63 22.94
N LYS A 493 47.41 10.82 23.98
CA LYS A 493 46.71 10.91 25.27
C LYS A 493 47.38 11.96 26.16
N GLY A 494 46.60 12.88 26.73
CA GLY A 494 47.02 13.73 27.84
C GLY A 494 45.85 13.96 28.80
N LYS A 495 46.05 13.59 30.08
CA LYS A 495 45.12 13.80 31.21
C LYS A 495 45.02 15.30 31.53
N VAL A 496 43.81 15.79 31.81
CA VAL A 496 43.60 16.99 32.64
C VAL A 496 42.34 16.77 33.49
N GLU A 497 42.46 17.03 34.80
CA GLU A 497 41.49 16.82 35.88
C GLU A 497 40.32 17.84 35.88
N PRO A 498 39.20 17.52 36.57
CA PRO A 498 37.97 18.31 36.50
C PRO A 498 37.97 19.49 37.49
N VAL A 499 37.58 20.67 37.01
CA VAL A 499 37.29 21.85 37.84
C VAL A 499 35.83 21.80 38.31
N GLN A 500 35.62 21.84 39.63
CA GLN A 500 34.30 21.96 40.27
C GLN A 500 33.73 23.37 40.07
N VAL A 501 32.45 23.46 39.72
CA VAL A 501 31.68 24.71 39.71
C VAL A 501 30.51 24.54 40.69
N TYR A 502 30.48 25.37 41.73
CA TYR A 502 29.37 25.42 42.69
C TYR A 502 28.18 26.23 42.12
N PRO A 503 26.92 25.91 42.48
CA PRO A 503 25.75 26.61 41.98
C PRO A 503 25.50 27.93 42.72
N VAL A 504 25.21 29.00 41.97
CA VAL A 504 24.71 30.27 42.50
C VAL A 504 23.19 30.16 42.64
N GLN A 505 22.67 30.38 43.85
CA GLN A 505 21.24 30.49 44.13
C GLN A 505 20.68 31.78 43.51
N ALA A 506 19.49 31.70 42.90
CA ALA A 506 18.73 32.85 42.45
C ALA A 506 17.59 33.11 43.45
N ASP A 507 17.45 34.37 43.88
CA ASP A 507 16.39 34.83 44.78
C ASP A 507 14.99 34.74 44.12
N PRO A 508 13.92 34.49 44.91
CA PRO A 508 12.56 34.40 44.40
C PRO A 508 12.00 35.79 44.07
N VAL A 509 11.40 35.93 42.88
CA VAL A 509 10.63 37.11 42.49
C VAL A 509 9.15 36.73 42.48
N ASP A 510 8.35 37.45 43.26
CA ASP A 510 6.91 37.25 43.39
C ASP A 510 6.14 37.47 42.07
N PRO A 511 5.03 36.75 41.84
CA PRO A 511 4.25 36.89 40.62
C PRO A 511 3.40 38.17 40.64
N VAL A 512 3.66 39.07 39.70
CA VAL A 512 2.76 40.19 39.39
C VAL A 512 1.46 39.62 38.78
N GLN A 513 0.34 39.74 39.49
CA GLN A 513 -0.99 39.50 38.93
C GLN A 513 -1.37 40.65 37.99
N VAL A 514 -1.68 40.34 36.74
CA VAL A 514 -2.29 41.26 35.78
C VAL A 514 -3.76 40.85 35.59
N PRO A 515 -4.75 41.75 35.73
CA PRO A 515 -6.16 41.38 35.57
C PRO A 515 -6.48 41.04 34.11
N ALA A 516 -7.37 40.06 33.92
CA ALA A 516 -7.86 39.67 32.60
C ALA A 516 -8.70 40.79 31.96
N PRO A 517 -8.55 41.07 30.65
CA PRO A 517 -9.42 42.00 29.95
C PRO A 517 -10.81 41.41 29.76
N ASN A 518 -11.82 42.23 30.03
CA ASN A 518 -13.23 41.92 29.85
C ASN A 518 -13.54 41.76 28.35
N VAL A 519 -14.02 40.59 27.92
CA VAL A 519 -14.44 40.33 26.53
C VAL A 519 -15.95 40.25 26.51
N GLU A 520 -16.61 41.24 25.91
CA GLU A 520 -18.04 41.19 25.64
C GLU A 520 -18.37 40.10 24.59
N PRO A 521 -19.54 39.45 24.67
CA PRO A 521 -19.89 38.36 23.76
C PRO A 521 -20.21 38.91 22.37
N ILE A 522 -19.52 38.38 21.36
CA ILE A 522 -19.86 38.63 19.95
C ILE A 522 -21.18 37.88 19.64
N GLN A 523 -22.23 38.63 19.32
CA GLN A 523 -23.47 38.07 18.76
C GLN A 523 -23.17 37.38 17.42
N ALA A 524 -23.63 36.14 17.28
CA ALA A 524 -23.54 35.38 16.04
C ALA A 524 -24.56 35.92 15.03
N ASP A 525 -24.09 36.25 13.82
CA ASP A 525 -24.97 36.55 12.69
C ASP A 525 -25.82 35.31 12.32
N PRO A 526 -27.10 35.49 11.96
CA PRO A 526 -27.97 34.38 11.56
C PRO A 526 -27.48 33.76 10.25
N VAL A 527 -27.41 32.43 10.23
CA VAL A 527 -27.06 31.61 9.07
C VAL A 527 -28.27 31.53 8.15
N ASP A 528 -28.13 32.01 6.90
CA ASP A 528 -29.13 31.82 5.86
C ASP A 528 -29.34 30.33 5.56
N PRO A 529 -30.60 29.85 5.45
CA PRO A 529 -30.88 28.46 5.13
C PRO A 529 -30.46 28.13 3.69
N VAL A 530 -29.67 27.07 3.57
CA VAL A 530 -29.27 26.47 2.29
C VAL A 530 -30.52 26.03 1.54
N GLN A 531 -30.80 26.67 0.39
CA GLN A 531 -31.83 26.20 -0.53
C GLN A 531 -31.42 24.85 -1.13
N VAL A 532 -32.24 23.83 -0.84
CA VAL A 532 -32.19 22.52 -1.49
C VAL A 532 -32.94 22.65 -2.81
N PRO A 533 -32.36 22.27 -3.97
CA PRO A 533 -33.09 22.29 -5.24
C PRO A 533 -34.23 21.26 -5.19
N HIS A 534 -35.44 21.75 -5.45
CA HIS A 534 -36.65 20.95 -5.62
C HIS A 534 -36.47 20.05 -6.85
N VAL A 535 -36.51 18.74 -6.66
CA VAL A 535 -36.61 17.76 -7.76
C VAL A 535 -38.09 17.48 -7.93
N GLU A 536 -38.65 17.82 -9.10
CA GLU A 536 -40.01 17.41 -9.45
C GLU A 536 -40.05 15.89 -9.69
N PRO A 537 -41.12 15.19 -9.27
CA PRO A 537 -41.28 13.78 -9.56
C PRO A 537 -41.52 13.58 -11.07
N VAL A 538 -40.76 12.68 -11.67
CA VAL A 538 -41.00 12.20 -13.03
C VAL A 538 -42.10 11.16 -12.96
N ASP A 539 -43.27 11.47 -13.52
CA ASP A 539 -44.35 10.51 -13.75
C ASP A 539 -43.91 9.51 -14.83
N ASP A 540 -43.70 8.25 -14.44
CA ASP A 540 -43.56 7.14 -15.37
C ASP A 540 -44.95 6.69 -15.86
N PRO A 541 -45.22 6.67 -17.18
CA PRO A 541 -46.48 6.17 -17.70
C PRO A 541 -46.57 4.65 -17.56
N ALA A 542 -47.70 4.19 -17.02
CA ALA A 542 -48.06 2.79 -16.85
C ALA A 542 -48.01 1.98 -18.17
N PRO A 543 -47.63 0.69 -18.14
CA PRO A 543 -47.60 -0.14 -19.33
C PRO A 543 -49.01 -0.45 -19.82
N HIS A 544 -49.28 -0.05 -21.07
CA HIS A 544 -50.44 -0.49 -21.84
C HIS A 544 -50.40 -2.02 -22.00
N VAL A 545 -51.43 -2.67 -21.47
CA VAL A 545 -51.83 -4.03 -21.81
C VAL A 545 -52.77 -3.92 -23.02
N GLU A 546 -52.38 -4.45 -24.16
CA GLU A 546 -53.32 -4.77 -25.25
C GLU A 546 -53.69 -6.26 -25.22
N PRO A 547 -54.97 -6.60 -25.48
CA PRO A 547 -55.47 -7.95 -25.37
C PRO A 547 -55.31 -8.77 -26.66
N VAL A 548 -55.27 -10.09 -26.43
CA VAL A 548 -55.30 -11.27 -27.34
C VAL A 548 -53.95 -11.78 -27.82
#